data_AF-A0A2K8L2B8-F1
#
_entry.id   AF-A0A2K8L2B8-F1
#
_cell.length_a   1.000
_cell.length_b   1.000
_cell.length_c   1.000
_cell.angle_alpha   90.00
_cell.angle_beta   90.00
_cell.angle_gamma   90.00
#
_symmetry.space_group_name_H-M   'P 1'
#
loop_
_entity.id
_entity.type
_entity.pdbx_description
1 polymer ?
#
loop_
_entity_poly.entity_id
_entity_poly.type
_entity_poly.pdbx_seq_one_letter_code
_entity_poly.pdbx_strand_id
1 'polypeptide(L)'
;MRFKLLIALVSDEKTDEIMRVAREAGATGATVVGDARGEGLNPKKTFFGLTLESQRDMLLFLVEEHLSRKILERIAEAAGFEKNPGSGVAFQIDVEDAIGLGGQIMCLLDEVEDEL
;
A
#
# COMPACT_ATOMS: atom_id res chain seq x y z
N MET A 1 -5.07 -4.33 -20.28
CA MET A 1 -5.19 -3.78 -18.91
C MET A 1 -3.79 -3.37 -18.47
N ARG A 2 -3.60 -2.15 -17.96
CA ARG A 2 -2.29 -1.71 -17.42
C ARG A 2 -2.35 -1.78 -15.92
N PHE A 3 -1.31 -2.30 -15.30
CA PHE A 3 -1.25 -2.49 -13.86
C PHE A 3 -0.24 -1.53 -13.22
N LYS A 4 -0.48 -1.22 -11.96
CA LYS A 4 0.47 -0.54 -11.07
C LYS A 4 0.68 -1.40 -9.84
N LEU A 5 1.91 -1.39 -9.35
CA LEU A 5 2.23 -1.91 -8.03
C LEU A 5 2.20 -0.75 -7.05
N LEU A 6 1.23 -0.75 -6.15
CA LEU A 6 1.22 0.17 -5.01
C LEU A 6 2.02 -0.44 -3.88
N ILE A 7 2.88 0.37 -3.26
CA ILE A 7 3.66 0.00 -2.10
C ILE A 7 3.33 0.99 -0.99
N ALA A 8 2.90 0.50 0.16
CA ALA A 8 2.66 1.30 1.36
C ALA A 8 3.53 0.77 2.49
N LEU A 9 4.37 1.66 3.04
CA LEU A 9 5.17 1.42 4.24
C LEU A 9 4.45 2.07 5.41
N VAL A 10 3.97 1.28 6.36
CA VAL A 10 3.16 1.75 7.49
C VAL A 10 3.61 1.10 8.80
N SER A 11 3.16 1.63 9.93
CA SER A 11 3.28 0.91 11.21
C SER A 11 2.47 -0.40 11.14
N ASP A 12 3.00 -1.46 11.74
CA ASP A 12 2.35 -2.75 11.92
C ASP A 12 0.93 -2.64 12.50
N GLU A 13 0.71 -1.73 13.45
CA GLU A 13 -0.60 -1.42 14.04
C GLU A 13 -1.68 -1.00 13.02
N LYS A 14 -1.27 -0.49 11.85
CA LYS A 14 -2.18 0.01 10.80
C LYS A 14 -2.39 -0.95 9.65
N THR A 15 -1.63 -2.04 9.59
CA THR A 15 -1.63 -2.96 8.43
C THR A 15 -3.02 -3.44 8.06
N ASP A 16 -3.82 -3.90 9.03
CA ASP A 16 -5.18 -4.40 8.78
C ASP A 16 -6.15 -3.31 8.30
N GLU A 17 -6.05 -2.10 8.86
CA GLU A 17 -6.87 -0.96 8.44
C GLU A 17 -6.57 -0.57 6.99
N ILE A 18 -5.27 -0.50 6.63
CA ILE A 18 -4.84 -0.15 5.28
C ILE A 18 -5.25 -1.22 4.27
N MET A 19 -5.10 -2.50 4.62
CA MET A 19 -5.59 -3.59 3.76
C MET A 19 -7.10 -3.52 3.53
N ARG A 20 -7.89 -3.23 4.58
CA ARG A 20 -9.35 -3.10 4.46
C ARG A 20 -9.72 -1.94 3.54
N VAL A 21 -9.16 -0.76 3.78
CA VAL A 21 -9.47 0.45 3.00
C VAL A 21 -9.04 0.30 1.54
N ALA A 22 -7.91 -0.36 1.28
CA ALA A 22 -7.48 -0.66 -0.08
C ALA A 22 -8.47 -1.59 -0.80
N ARG A 23 -8.97 -2.64 -0.11
CA ARG A 23 -10.00 -3.54 -0.67
C ARG A 23 -11.31 -2.83 -0.96
N GLU A 24 -11.80 -2.01 -0.03
CA GLU A 24 -12.99 -1.17 -0.22
C GLU A 24 -12.85 -0.20 -1.42
N ALA A 25 -11.62 0.17 -1.76
CA ALA A 25 -11.31 1.05 -2.88
C ALA A 25 -11.10 0.31 -4.23
N GLY A 26 -11.15 -1.03 -4.24
CA GLY A 26 -11.05 -1.86 -5.44
C GLY A 26 -9.76 -2.72 -5.54
N ALA A 27 -8.92 -2.76 -4.50
CA ALA A 27 -7.80 -3.70 -4.49
C ALA A 27 -8.30 -5.14 -4.29
N THR A 28 -7.97 -6.05 -5.21
CA THR A 28 -8.42 -7.45 -5.15
C THR A 28 -7.55 -8.32 -4.22
N GLY A 29 -6.35 -7.86 -3.89
CA GLY A 29 -5.40 -8.60 -3.06
C GLY A 29 -4.27 -7.73 -2.54
N ALA A 30 -3.55 -8.24 -1.56
CA ALA A 30 -2.38 -7.60 -0.98
C ALA A 30 -1.37 -8.66 -0.53
N THR A 31 -0.09 -8.36 -0.68
CA THR A 31 1.01 -9.10 -0.03
C THR A 31 1.58 -8.24 1.08
N VAL A 32 1.80 -8.81 2.25
CA VAL A 32 2.42 -8.10 3.38
C VAL A 32 3.80 -8.70 3.62
N VAL A 33 4.82 -7.85 3.57
CA VAL A 33 6.17 -8.16 4.03
C VAL A 33 6.35 -7.48 5.38
N GLY A 34 6.30 -8.28 6.44
CA GLY A 34 6.48 -7.82 7.81
C GLY A 34 7.95 -7.64 8.18
N ASP A 35 8.19 -7.13 9.40
CA ASP A 35 9.51 -6.91 9.98
C ASP A 35 10.44 -6.01 9.14
N ALA A 36 9.85 -5.15 8.30
CA ALA A 36 10.60 -4.12 7.62
C ALA A 36 11.06 -3.08 8.65
N ARG A 37 12.19 -2.43 8.35
CA ARG A 37 12.73 -1.36 9.18
C ARG A 37 12.86 -0.10 8.35
N GLY A 38 12.43 1.01 8.95
CA GLY A 38 12.48 2.31 8.32
C GLY A 38 12.91 3.38 9.29
N GLU A 39 13.69 4.32 8.78
CA GLU A 39 14.07 5.55 9.46
C GLU A 39 13.55 6.74 8.68
N GLY A 40 12.92 7.68 9.36
CA GLY A 40 12.50 8.94 8.76
C GLY A 40 13.65 9.94 8.64
N LEU A 41 13.35 11.14 8.16
CA LEU A 41 14.32 12.24 7.94
C LEU A 41 15.18 12.58 9.18
N ASN A 42 14.67 12.32 10.39
CA ASN A 42 15.37 12.56 11.65
C ASN A 42 15.52 11.26 12.44
N PRO A 43 16.61 10.49 12.23
CA PRO A 43 16.85 9.28 13.01
C PRO A 43 17.02 9.63 14.49
N LYS A 44 16.12 9.12 15.33
CA LYS A 44 16.18 9.35 16.78
C LYS A 44 17.22 8.40 17.37
N LYS A 45 18.27 8.98 17.98
CA LYS A 45 19.22 8.22 18.80
C LYS A 45 18.63 8.00 20.19
N THR A 46 18.79 6.79 20.71
CA THR A 46 18.43 6.45 22.10
C THR A 46 19.67 6.42 22.98
N PHE A 47 19.53 5.96 24.22
CA PHE A 47 20.63 5.84 25.17
C PHE A 47 21.72 4.89 24.65
N PHE A 48 22.98 5.17 24.96
CA PHE A 48 24.16 4.41 24.50
C PHE A 48 24.45 4.45 22.99
N GLY A 49 23.88 5.38 22.24
CA GLY A 49 24.20 5.56 20.82
C GLY A 49 23.54 4.53 19.89
N LEU A 50 22.55 3.79 20.39
CA LEU A 50 21.71 2.91 19.59
C LEU A 50 20.67 3.72 18.80
N THR A 51 20.53 3.44 17.50
CA THR A 51 19.51 4.07 16.66
C THR A 51 18.16 3.40 16.87
N LEU A 52 17.10 4.19 17.04
CA LEU A 52 15.73 3.67 17.11
C LEU A 52 15.21 3.43 15.69
N GLU A 53 15.35 2.20 15.21
CA GLU A 53 14.68 1.76 13.99
C GLU A 53 13.20 1.52 14.29
N SER A 54 12.30 2.09 13.49
CA SER A 54 10.87 1.80 13.62
C SER A 54 10.52 0.54 12.84
N GLN A 55 9.86 -0.41 13.50
CA GLN A 55 9.26 -1.57 12.86
C GLN A 55 8.12 -1.11 11.94
N ARG A 56 8.06 -1.69 10.76
CA ARG A 56 7.10 -1.37 9.70
C ARG A 56 6.66 -2.64 9.00
N ASP A 57 5.49 -2.55 8.39
CA ASP A 57 5.05 -3.49 7.37
C ASP A 57 5.09 -2.80 6.01
N MET A 58 5.51 -3.57 5.00
CA MET A 58 5.42 -3.19 3.60
C MET A 58 4.25 -3.94 2.97
N LEU A 59 3.23 -3.18 2.56
CA LEU A 59 2.06 -3.71 1.89
C LEU A 59 2.20 -3.47 0.38
N LEU A 60 1.99 -4.52 -0.39
CA LEU A 60 2.11 -4.53 -1.84
C LEU A 60 0.75 -4.87 -2.46
N PHE A 61 0.25 -3.99 -3.32
CA PHE A 61 -1.02 -4.16 -4.03
C PHE A 61 -0.78 -4.08 -5.52
N LEU A 62 -1.07 -5.16 -6.26
CA LEU A 62 -1.09 -5.14 -7.71
C LEU A 62 -2.52 -4.80 -8.16
N VAL A 63 -2.68 -3.63 -8.77
CA VAL A 63 -4.01 -3.06 -9.06
C VAL A 63 -4.07 -2.54 -10.48
N GLU A 64 -5.27 -2.39 -11.01
CA GLU A 64 -5.47 -1.70 -12.28
C GLU A 64 -5.09 -0.22 -12.18
N GLU A 65 -4.48 0.29 -13.25
CA GLU A 65 -4.00 1.67 -13.30
C GLU A 65 -5.12 2.69 -13.03
N HIS A 66 -6.35 2.45 -13.51
CA HIS A 66 -7.45 3.39 -13.33
C HIS A 66 -7.89 3.50 -11.84
N LEU A 67 -7.71 2.44 -11.04
CA LEU A 67 -7.99 2.43 -9.60
C LEU A 67 -6.81 2.93 -8.75
N SER A 68 -5.59 2.87 -9.30
CA SER A 68 -4.34 3.12 -8.56
C SER A 68 -4.35 4.43 -7.76
N ARG A 69 -4.81 5.53 -8.37
CA ARG A 69 -4.84 6.84 -7.72
C ARG A 69 -5.84 6.90 -6.57
N LYS A 70 -7.06 6.38 -6.79
CA LYS A 70 -8.11 6.32 -5.77
C LYS A 70 -7.64 5.51 -4.56
N ILE A 71 -7.03 4.34 -4.79
CA ILE A 71 -6.52 3.49 -3.71
C ILE A 71 -5.42 4.19 -2.93
N LEU A 72 -4.46 4.85 -3.60
CA LEU A 72 -3.40 5.62 -2.93
C LEU A 72 -3.94 6.72 -2.01
N GLU A 73 -4.93 7.48 -2.46
CA GLU A 73 -5.53 8.56 -1.66
C GLU A 73 -6.23 8.00 -0.42
N ARG A 74 -6.98 6.91 -0.58
CA ARG A 74 -7.67 6.24 0.54
C ARG A 74 -6.68 5.66 1.56
N ILE A 75 -5.58 5.06 1.09
CA ILE A 75 -4.49 4.62 1.96
C ILE A 75 -3.86 5.81 2.69
N ALA A 76 -3.58 6.91 1.99
CA ALA A 76 -2.95 8.09 2.57
C ALA A 76 -3.79 8.73 3.69
N GLU A 77 -5.11 8.78 3.50
CA GLU A 77 -6.06 9.27 4.50
C GLU A 77 -6.08 8.38 5.76
N ALA A 78 -6.20 7.07 5.60
CA ALA A 78 -6.25 6.10 6.70
C ALA A 78 -4.91 6.01 7.45
N ALA A 79 -3.80 6.02 6.71
CA ALA A 79 -2.47 6.03 7.30
C ALA A 79 -2.15 7.37 7.97
N GLY A 80 -2.78 8.47 7.52
CA GLY A 80 -2.55 9.81 8.01
C GLY A 80 -1.19 10.37 7.61
N PHE A 81 -0.70 10.02 6.40
CA PHE A 81 0.63 10.38 5.91
C PHE A 81 0.92 11.88 5.98
N GLU A 82 -0.05 12.70 5.59
CA GLU A 82 0.08 14.16 5.61
C GLU A 82 -0.13 14.79 6.99
N LYS A 83 -0.77 14.08 7.93
CA LYS A 83 -1.14 14.63 9.25
C LYS A 83 -0.11 14.32 10.32
N ASN A 84 0.50 13.13 10.26
CA ASN A 84 1.34 12.59 11.32
C ASN A 84 2.76 12.33 10.79
N PRO A 85 3.76 13.13 11.19
CA PRO A 85 5.14 12.91 10.80
C PRO A 85 5.62 11.49 11.16
N GLY A 86 6.21 10.78 10.20
CA GLY A 86 6.72 9.41 10.42
C GLY A 86 5.65 8.31 10.40
N SER A 87 4.43 8.61 9.94
CA SER A 87 3.37 7.60 9.73
C SER A 87 3.67 6.65 8.57
N GLY A 88 4.59 7.01 7.67
CA GLY A 88 5.07 6.16 6.59
C GLY A 88 5.04 6.85 5.24
N VAL A 89 4.95 6.06 4.17
CA VAL A 89 4.82 6.56 2.80
C VAL A 89 4.10 5.52 1.94
N ALA A 90 3.34 5.99 0.95
CA ALA A 90 2.89 5.13 -0.13
C ALA A 90 3.28 5.72 -1.49
N PHE A 91 3.63 4.84 -2.42
CA PHE A 91 4.03 5.20 -3.77
C PHE A 91 3.63 4.08 -4.74
N GLN A 92 3.76 4.34 -6.04
CA GLN A 92 3.44 3.37 -7.07
C GLN A 92 4.58 3.17 -8.05
N ILE A 93 4.66 1.97 -8.63
CA ILE A 93 5.60 1.58 -9.67
C ILE A 93 4.81 1.04 -10.85
N ASP A 94 5.27 1.37 -12.07
CA ASP A 94 4.72 0.84 -13.31
C ASP A 94 5.03 -0.65 -13.44
N VAL A 95 4.00 -1.44 -13.77
CA VAL A 95 4.15 -2.88 -14.02
C VAL A 95 3.98 -3.13 -15.51
N GLU A 96 5.05 -3.61 -16.15
CA GLU A 96 5.07 -3.90 -17.58
C GLU A 96 4.25 -5.15 -17.93
N ASP A 97 4.39 -6.21 -17.13
CA ASP A 97 3.65 -7.46 -17.32
C ASP A 97 3.37 -8.15 -15.97
N ALA A 98 2.28 -8.91 -15.91
CA ALA A 98 1.87 -9.67 -14.75
C ALA A 98 1.10 -10.94 -15.16
N ILE A 99 1.48 -12.07 -14.57
CA ILE A 99 0.86 -13.38 -14.79
C ILE A 99 0.17 -13.88 -13.52
N GLY A 100 -0.77 -14.82 -13.66
CA GLY A 100 -1.49 -15.40 -12.52
C GLY A 100 -2.73 -14.60 -12.06
N LEU A 101 -3.11 -13.57 -12.81
CA LEU A 101 -4.28 -12.72 -12.51
C LEU A 101 -5.62 -13.31 -12.99
N GLY A 102 -5.65 -14.53 -13.52
CA GLY A 102 -6.83 -15.09 -14.20
C GLY A 102 -8.11 -15.09 -13.36
N GLY A 103 -8.01 -15.36 -12.05
CA GLY A 103 -9.16 -15.29 -11.14
C GLY A 103 -9.58 -13.85 -10.76
N GLN A 104 -8.65 -12.90 -10.79
CA GLN A 104 -8.89 -11.49 -10.44
C GLN A 104 -9.45 -10.70 -11.62
N ILE A 105 -9.01 -11.03 -12.84
CA ILE A 105 -9.49 -10.43 -14.09
C ILE A 105 -10.99 -10.67 -14.28
N MET A 106 -11.54 -11.80 -13.83
CA MET A 106 -12.98 -12.06 -13.91
C MET A 106 -13.80 -11.08 -13.05
N CYS A 107 -13.38 -10.80 -11.81
CA CYS A 107 -14.07 -9.79 -10.98
C CYS A 107 -13.96 -8.37 -11.54
N LEU A 108 -12.85 -8.05 -12.20
CA LEU A 108 -12.63 -6.71 -12.78
C LEU A 108 -13.41 -6.51 -14.08
N LEU A 109 -13.66 -7.56 -14.86
CA LEU A 109 -14.47 -7.48 -16.09
C LEU A 109 -15.96 -7.23 -15.78
N ASP A 110 -16.49 -7.86 -14.72
CA ASP A 110 -17.89 -7.67 -14.31
C ASP A 110 -18.16 -6.22 -13.85
N GLU A 111 -17.21 -5.57 -13.15
CA GLU A 111 -17.36 -4.17 -12.70
C GLU A 111 -17.34 -3.15 -13.86
N VAL A 112 -16.70 -3.47 -14.99
CA VAL A 112 -16.64 -2.58 -16.17
C VAL A 112 -17.89 -2.70 -17.04
N GLU A 113 -18.55 -3.86 -17.07
CA GLU A 113 -19.83 -4.02 -17.78
C GLU A 113 -20.98 -3.28 -17.09
N ASP A 114 -20.93 -3.12 -15.76
CA ASP A 114 -21.96 -2.40 -14.99
C ASP A 114 -21.82 -0.86 -15.03
N GLU A 115 -20.68 -0.32 -15.47
CA GLU A 115 -20.43 1.14 -15.61
C GLU A 115 -20.64 1.67 -17.06
N LEU A 116 -21.13 0.85 -17.99
CA LEU A 116 -21.47 1.22 -19.39
C LEU A 116 -22.98 1.27 -19.65
#